data_AF-A0A944WHM4-F1
#
_entry.id   AF-A0A944WHM4-F1
#
_cell.length_a   1.000
_cell.length_b   1.000
_cell.length_c   1.000
_cell.angle_alpha   90.00
_cell.angle_beta   90.00
_cell.angle_gamma   90.00
#
_symmetry.space_group_name_H-M   'P 1'
#
loop_
_entity.id
_entity.type
_entity.pdbx_description
1 polymer ?
#
loop_
_entity_poly.entity_id
_entity_poly.type
_entity_poly.pdbx_seq_one_letter_code
_entity_poly.pdbx_strand_id
1 'polypeptide(L)'
;MHTRKRKIILMFYKMIALLTLIFTTSVSYAGTSYEVISKVEGKTTSYMVTFGGGRRFKQHTAFDPASKKFVYLQWATKQPDPKPVAKIWNHETGEVTALYQFPGVKNPLPIIPSIKAMKVCPVTGSKDFEAIPRIAID
;
A
#
# COMPACT_ATOMS: atom_id res chain seq x y z
N MET A 1 27.33 -13.58 53.17
CA MET A 1 26.62 -12.43 52.56
C MET A 1 26.79 -12.28 51.03
N HIS A 2 27.26 -13.32 50.31
CA HIS A 2 27.62 -13.22 48.87
C HIS A 2 26.57 -13.80 47.90
N THR A 3 25.71 -14.71 48.35
CA THR A 3 24.73 -15.45 47.53
C THR A 3 23.47 -14.65 47.22
N ARG A 4 23.07 -13.71 48.08
CA ARG A 4 21.87 -12.86 47.88
C ARG A 4 22.05 -11.86 46.74
N LYS A 5 23.25 -11.28 46.60
CA LYS A 5 23.59 -10.33 45.52
C LYS A 5 23.57 -11.00 44.13
N ARG A 6 24.06 -12.24 44.01
CA ARG A 6 24.02 -13.00 42.75
C ARG A 6 22.59 -13.31 42.27
N LYS A 7 21.67 -13.65 43.19
CA LYS A 7 20.25 -13.90 42.85
C LYS A 7 19.54 -12.63 42.36
N ILE A 8 19.82 -11.48 42.98
CA ILE A 8 19.25 -10.19 42.58
C ILE A 8 19.75 -9.79 41.18
N ILE A 9 21.06 -9.93 40.92
CA ILE A 9 21.64 -9.65 39.59
C ILE A 9 21.02 -10.56 38.53
N LEU A 10 20.86 -11.86 38.82
CA LEU A 10 20.25 -12.81 37.88
C LEU A 10 18.77 -12.51 37.62
N MET A 11 18.01 -12.07 38.63
CA MET A 11 16.62 -11.62 38.47
C MET A 11 16.53 -10.33 37.65
N PHE A 12 17.46 -9.38 37.82
CA PHE A 12 17.54 -8.17 37.00
C PHE A 12 17.81 -8.49 35.52
N TYR A 13 18.73 -9.41 35.22
CA TYR A 13 18.98 -9.83 33.83
C TYR A 13 17.77 -10.54 33.20
N LYS A 14 17.04 -11.37 33.97
CA LYS A 14 15.79 -11.98 33.49
C LYS A 14 14.70 -10.94 33.23
N MET A 15 14.61 -9.90 34.05
CA MET A 15 13.62 -8.84 33.88
C MET A 15 13.94 -7.95 32.67
N ILE A 16 15.22 -7.64 32.44
CA ILE A 16 15.69 -6.92 31.24
C ILE A 16 15.43 -7.75 29.98
N ALA A 17 15.74 -9.06 30.00
CA ALA A 17 15.48 -9.96 28.88
C ALA A 17 13.98 -10.07 28.54
N LEU A 18 13.11 -10.07 29.57
CA LEU A 18 11.66 -10.07 29.38
C LEU A 18 11.15 -8.73 28.81
N LEU A 19 11.71 -7.60 29.24
CA LEU A 19 11.38 -6.27 28.71
C LEU A 19 11.82 -6.09 27.26
N THR A 20 12.97 -6.63 26.86
CA THR A 20 13.41 -6.58 25.46
C THR A 20 12.53 -7.40 24.52
N LEU A 21 11.83 -8.43 25.02
CA LEU A 21 10.94 -9.27 24.21
C LEU A 21 9.60 -8.57 23.86
N ILE A 22 9.18 -7.55 24.63
CA ILE A 22 7.91 -6.84 24.42
C ILE A 22 8.04 -5.75 23.33
N PHE A 23 9.25 -5.34 22.97
CA PHE A 23 9.49 -4.27 22.00
C PHE A 23 9.65 -4.74 20.53
N THR A 24 9.55 -6.05 20.25
CA THR A 24 9.94 -6.59 18.92
C THR A 24 8.81 -6.76 17.91
N THR A 25 7.56 -6.39 18.19
CA THR A 25 6.46 -6.56 17.21
C THR A 25 5.64 -5.29 16.98
N SER A 26 6.30 -4.19 16.61
CA SER A 26 5.60 -3.13 15.89
C SER A 26 5.40 -3.56 14.43
N VAL A 27 4.41 -4.42 14.18
CA VAL A 27 3.91 -4.69 12.82
C VAL A 27 3.46 -3.36 12.23
N SER A 28 4.18 -2.88 11.22
CA SER A 28 3.77 -1.68 10.49
C SER A 28 2.66 -2.08 9.54
N TYR A 29 1.43 -1.64 9.82
CA TYR A 29 0.32 -1.80 8.88
C TYR A 29 0.65 -1.03 7.60
N ALA A 30 0.88 -1.75 6.50
CA ALA A 30 1.20 -1.18 5.20
C ALA A 30 -0.07 -1.05 4.34
N GLY A 31 -0.82 0.05 4.49
CA GLY A 31 -2.02 0.31 3.69
C GLY A 31 -3.08 -0.81 3.76
N THR A 32 -4.02 -0.81 2.83
CA THR A 32 -4.98 -1.92 2.66
C THR A 32 -4.73 -2.59 1.31
N SER A 33 -4.43 -3.88 1.34
CA SER A 33 -4.20 -4.69 0.15
C SER A 33 -5.48 -5.43 -0.23
N TYR A 34 -5.68 -5.61 -1.53
CA TYR A 34 -6.80 -6.33 -2.11
C TYR A 34 -6.29 -7.32 -3.14
N GLU A 35 -6.84 -8.53 -3.10
CA GLU A 35 -6.77 -9.46 -4.22
C GLU A 35 -7.93 -9.15 -5.15
N VAL A 36 -7.62 -8.73 -6.38
CA VAL A 36 -8.62 -8.45 -7.41
C VAL A 36 -8.69 -9.64 -8.35
N ILE A 37 -9.89 -10.21 -8.47
CA ILE A 37 -10.16 -11.39 -9.28
C ILE A 37 -11.16 -11.01 -10.36
N SER A 38 -10.81 -11.21 -11.63
CA SER A 38 -11.69 -10.98 -12.77
C SER A 38 -11.74 -12.21 -13.67
N LYS A 39 -12.94 -12.60 -14.09
CA LYS A 39 -13.18 -13.73 -14.98
C LYS A 39 -13.79 -13.24 -16.28
N VAL A 40 -13.13 -13.50 -17.40
CA VAL A 40 -13.61 -13.15 -18.75
C VAL A 40 -13.40 -14.36 -19.65
N GLU A 41 -14.45 -14.81 -20.34
CA GLU A 41 -14.39 -15.92 -21.31
C GLU A 41 -13.72 -17.19 -20.77
N GLY A 42 -14.02 -17.55 -19.51
CA GLY A 42 -13.44 -18.72 -18.85
C GLY A 42 -12.01 -18.53 -18.31
N LYS A 43 -11.34 -17.42 -18.62
CA LYS A 43 -10.02 -17.09 -18.09
C LYS A 43 -10.14 -16.29 -16.78
N THR A 44 -9.52 -16.78 -15.72
CA THR A 44 -9.41 -16.07 -14.44
C THR A 44 -8.09 -15.31 -14.36
N THR A 45 -8.15 -14.03 -14.03
CA THR A 45 -7.00 -13.17 -13.73
C THR A 45 -7.09 -12.73 -12.27
N SER A 46 -6.02 -12.95 -11.49
CA SER A 46 -5.90 -12.48 -10.11
C SER A 46 -4.63 -11.66 -9.93
N TYR A 47 -4.70 -10.55 -9.21
CA TYR A 47 -3.54 -9.74 -8.84
C TYR A 47 -3.76 -8.99 -7.52
N MET A 48 -2.64 -8.60 -6.89
CA MET A 48 -2.65 -7.81 -5.67
C MET A 48 -2.51 -6.31 -5.99
N VAL A 49 -3.29 -5.49 -5.30
CA VAL A 49 -3.16 -4.03 -5.32
C VAL A 49 -3.26 -3.46 -3.91
N THR A 50 -2.44 -2.47 -3.61
CA THR A 50 -2.44 -1.77 -2.32
C THR A 50 -2.93 -0.34 -2.48
N PHE A 51 -3.77 0.11 -1.56
CA PHE A 51 -4.23 1.50 -1.46
C PHE A 51 -3.94 2.09 -0.08
N GLY A 52 -3.80 3.41 -0.02
CA GLY A 52 -3.55 4.14 1.22
C GLY A 52 -2.09 4.05 1.68
N GLY A 53 -1.83 4.22 2.96
CA GLY A 53 -0.47 4.18 3.48
C GLY A 53 -0.43 3.64 4.89
N GLY A 54 0.78 3.42 5.41
CA GLY A 54 0.98 3.01 6.78
C GLY A 54 1.18 4.19 7.74
N ARG A 55 1.51 3.87 8.99
CA ARG A 55 1.79 4.88 10.02
C ARG A 55 2.93 5.84 9.63
N ARG A 56 3.89 5.39 8.81
CA ARG A 56 5.11 6.13 8.47
C ARG A 56 5.16 6.64 7.03
N PHE A 57 4.24 6.21 6.17
CA PHE A 57 4.24 6.58 4.77
C PHE A 57 2.82 6.77 4.23
N LYS A 58 2.71 7.57 3.18
CA LYS A 58 1.53 7.66 2.34
C LYS A 58 1.85 7.09 0.96
N GLN A 59 0.82 6.71 0.22
CA GLN A 59 0.96 6.21 -1.14
C GLN A 59 -0.14 6.74 -2.05
N HIS A 60 0.22 6.99 -3.30
CA HIS A 60 -0.70 7.02 -4.41
C HIS A 60 -0.53 5.76 -5.25
N THR A 61 -1.66 5.25 -5.75
CA THR A 61 -1.72 4.05 -6.56
C THR A 61 -2.26 4.41 -7.93
N ALA A 62 -1.63 3.90 -8.98
CA ALA A 62 -2.12 4.01 -10.35
C ALA A 62 -1.94 2.68 -11.09
N PHE A 63 -2.55 2.57 -12.27
CA PHE A 63 -2.31 1.46 -13.18
C PHE A 63 -1.53 1.96 -14.39
N ASP A 64 -0.39 1.33 -14.67
CA ASP A 64 0.37 1.59 -15.88
C ASP A 64 -0.09 0.64 -17.01
N PRO A 65 -0.76 1.16 -18.05
CA PRO A 65 -1.22 0.33 -19.16
C PRO A 65 -0.07 -0.26 -19.98
N ALA A 66 1.12 0.35 -19.97
CA ALA A 66 2.26 -0.15 -20.74
C ALA A 66 2.82 -1.46 -20.13
N SER A 67 3.04 -1.47 -18.81
CA SER A 67 3.52 -2.66 -18.10
C SER A 67 2.42 -3.59 -17.60
N LYS A 68 1.14 -3.18 -17.70
CA LYS A 68 -0.05 -3.87 -17.17
C LYS A 68 0.04 -4.15 -15.67
N LYS A 69 0.59 -3.21 -14.90
CA LYS A 69 0.82 -3.36 -13.46
C LYS A 69 0.31 -2.15 -12.69
N PHE A 70 -0.05 -2.41 -11.43
CA PHE A 70 -0.21 -1.33 -10.47
C PHE A 70 1.15 -0.78 -10.07
N VAL A 71 1.23 0.55 -10.00
CA VAL A 71 2.43 1.30 -9.65
C VAL A 71 2.13 2.21 -8.47
N TYR A 72 3.16 2.49 -7.68
CA TYR A 72 3.03 3.12 -6.39
C TYR A 72 3.99 4.31 -6.28
N LEU A 73 3.44 5.46 -5.90
CA LEU A 73 4.22 6.64 -5.53
C LEU A 73 4.11 6.77 -4.01
N GLN A 74 5.19 6.46 -3.30
CA GLN A 74 5.24 6.48 -1.83
C GLN A 74 6.10 7.63 -1.32
N TRP A 75 5.70 8.21 -0.19
CA TRP A 75 6.49 9.24 0.52
C TRP A 75 6.25 9.16 2.02
N ALA A 76 7.17 9.72 2.81
CA ALA A 76 7.02 9.71 4.26
C ALA A 76 5.84 10.60 4.70
N THR A 77 5.09 10.21 5.73
CA THR A 77 3.93 10.99 6.22
C THR A 77 4.31 12.41 6.65
N LYS A 78 5.57 12.62 7.06
CA LYS A 78 6.11 13.93 7.46
C LYS A 78 6.57 14.79 6.28
N GLN A 79 6.65 14.24 5.07
CA GLN A 79 6.99 14.99 3.87
C GLN A 79 5.74 15.59 3.24
N PRO A 80 5.86 16.73 2.53
CA PRO A 80 4.76 17.28 1.74
C PRO A 80 4.25 16.25 0.73
N ASP A 81 2.94 16.26 0.48
CA ASP A 81 2.36 15.41 -0.55
C ASP A 81 2.93 15.79 -1.94
N PRO A 82 3.23 14.80 -2.81
CA PRO A 82 3.71 15.06 -4.15
C PRO A 82 2.79 16.00 -4.91
N LYS A 83 3.39 16.89 -5.70
CA LYS A 83 2.63 17.77 -6.61
C LYS A 83 2.35 17.03 -7.92
N PRO A 84 1.19 17.25 -8.55
CA PRO A 84 0.95 16.75 -9.89
C PRO A 84 1.91 17.40 -10.88
N VAL A 85 2.33 16.63 -11.89
CA VAL A 85 3.25 17.09 -12.95
C VAL A 85 2.51 17.54 -14.21
N ALA A 86 1.27 17.10 -14.36
CA ALA A 86 0.40 17.48 -15.47
C ALA A 86 -1.08 17.41 -15.04
N LYS A 87 -1.96 17.92 -15.89
CA LYS A 87 -3.41 17.83 -15.76
C LYS A 87 -4.00 17.49 -17.12
N ILE A 88 -5.04 16.67 -17.13
CA ILE A 88 -5.84 16.39 -18.33
C ILE A 88 -7.25 16.93 -18.11
N TRP A 89 -7.79 17.64 -19.09
CA TRP A 89 -9.17 18.11 -19.09
C TRP A 89 -10.01 17.18 -19.95
N ASN A 90 -11.09 16.67 -19.38
CA ASN A 90 -12.09 15.88 -20.10
C ASN A 90 -13.15 16.83 -20.67
N HIS A 91 -13.22 16.94 -22.00
CA HIS A 91 -14.17 17.80 -22.69
C HIS A 91 -15.64 17.35 -22.56
N GLU A 92 -15.89 16.07 -22.31
CA GLU A 92 -17.25 15.53 -22.18
C GLU A 92 -17.86 15.85 -20.81
N THR A 93 -17.06 15.71 -19.74
CA THR A 93 -17.53 15.91 -18.36
C THR A 93 -17.17 17.28 -17.78
N GLY A 94 -16.24 17.99 -18.43
CA GLY A 94 -15.63 19.21 -17.90
C GLY A 94 -14.62 18.97 -16.77
N GLU A 95 -14.40 17.72 -16.37
CA GLU A 95 -13.54 17.38 -15.23
C GLU A 95 -12.06 17.53 -15.56
N VAL A 96 -11.28 17.99 -14.58
CA VAL A 96 -9.82 18.06 -14.68
C VAL A 96 -9.22 17.00 -13.78
N THR A 97 -8.50 16.05 -14.37
CA THR A 97 -7.78 15.00 -13.63
C THR A 97 -6.30 15.36 -13.52
N ALA A 98 -5.78 15.34 -12.30
CA ALA A 98 -4.37 15.56 -12.01
C ALA A 98 -3.56 14.28 -12.32
N LEU A 99 -2.38 14.46 -12.92
CA LEU A 99 -1.48 13.37 -13.30
C LEU A 99 -0.17 13.47 -12.51
N TYR A 100 0.32 12.32 -12.08
CA TYR A 100 1.48 12.19 -11.20
C TYR A 100 2.56 11.35 -11.86
N GLN A 101 3.82 11.70 -11.61
CA GLN A 101 4.96 10.93 -12.09
C GLN A 101 5.24 9.77 -11.14
N PHE A 102 5.06 8.54 -11.62
CA PHE A 102 5.38 7.33 -10.86
C PHE A 102 6.81 6.88 -11.15
N PRO A 103 7.54 6.32 -10.16
CA PRO A 103 8.87 5.75 -10.38
C PRO A 103 8.84 4.66 -11.45
N GLY A 104 9.76 4.72 -12.42
CA GLY A 104 9.89 3.71 -13.49
C GLY A 104 8.80 3.77 -14.58
N VAL A 105 7.87 4.72 -14.51
CA VAL A 105 6.82 4.89 -15.54
C VAL A 105 7.17 6.04 -16.46
N LYS A 106 7.07 5.84 -17.78
CA LYS A 106 7.41 6.89 -18.77
C LYS A 106 6.45 8.07 -18.76
N ASN A 107 5.14 7.80 -18.64
CA ASN A 107 4.09 8.80 -18.75
C ASN A 107 3.44 9.06 -17.38
N PRO A 108 3.09 10.32 -17.05
CA PRO A 108 2.31 10.62 -15.85
C PRO A 108 0.94 9.91 -15.86
N LEU A 109 0.52 9.41 -14.70
CA LEU A 109 -0.71 8.62 -14.57
C LEU A 109 -1.72 9.28 -13.62
N PRO A 110 -3.03 9.08 -13.84
CA PRO A 110 -4.06 9.46 -12.89
C PRO A 110 -4.05 8.50 -11.68
N ILE A 111 -4.37 9.04 -10.51
CA ILE A 111 -4.44 8.26 -9.27
C ILE A 111 -5.77 7.51 -9.20
N ILE A 112 -5.70 6.26 -8.76
CA ILE A 112 -6.84 5.47 -8.31
C ILE A 112 -6.91 5.62 -6.78
N PRO A 113 -7.88 6.36 -6.23
CA PRO A 113 -7.83 6.76 -4.82
C PRO A 113 -8.14 5.64 -3.84
N SER A 114 -8.92 4.63 -4.26
CA SER A 114 -9.25 3.46 -3.45
C SER A 114 -9.79 2.34 -4.33
N ILE A 115 -9.89 1.13 -3.75
CA ILE A 115 -10.55 0.00 -4.42
C ILE A 115 -11.99 0.31 -4.84
N LYS A 116 -12.73 1.14 -4.07
CA LYS A 116 -14.12 1.50 -4.37
C LYS A 116 -14.26 2.37 -5.62
N ALA A 117 -13.19 3.09 -5.98
CA ALA A 117 -13.14 3.91 -7.19
C ALA A 117 -12.88 3.08 -8.45
N MET A 118 -12.36 1.86 -8.32
CA MET A 118 -12.26 0.93 -9.44
C MET A 118 -13.68 0.46 -9.82
N LYS A 119 -14.15 0.89 -10.98
CA LYS A 119 -15.43 0.44 -11.57
C LYS A 119 -15.25 -0.57 -12.70
N VAL A 120 -14.02 -0.65 -13.21
CA VAL A 120 -13.60 -1.53 -14.29
C VAL A 120 -12.24 -2.12 -13.91
N CYS A 121 -12.07 -3.41 -14.11
CA CYS A 121 -10.77 -4.08 -13.97
C CYS A 121 -9.82 -3.55 -15.05
N PRO A 122 -8.71 -2.88 -14.70
CA PRO A 122 -7.83 -2.28 -15.70
C PRO A 122 -7.06 -3.31 -16.54
N VAL A 123 -6.99 -4.57 -16.10
CA VAL A 123 -6.31 -5.64 -16.84
C VAL A 123 -7.23 -6.28 -17.89
N THR A 124 -8.51 -6.48 -17.56
CA THR A 124 -9.46 -7.23 -18.40
C THR A 124 -10.54 -6.37 -19.04
N GLY A 125 -10.74 -5.12 -18.57
CA GLY A 125 -11.86 -4.27 -18.99
C GLY A 125 -13.22 -4.69 -18.43
N SER A 126 -13.29 -5.74 -17.61
CA SER A 126 -14.55 -6.23 -17.04
C SER A 126 -15.06 -5.32 -15.93
N LYS A 127 -16.38 -5.11 -15.89
CA LYS A 127 -17.09 -4.51 -14.74
C LYS A 127 -17.37 -5.53 -13.64
N ASP A 128 -17.37 -6.81 -14.00
CA ASP A 128 -17.58 -7.93 -13.10
C ASP A 128 -16.23 -8.44 -12.59
N PHE A 129 -15.78 -7.85 -11.49
CA PHE A 129 -14.61 -8.28 -10.75
C PHE A 129 -14.87 -8.23 -9.25
N GLU A 130 -14.20 -9.11 -8.52
CA GLU A 130 -14.23 -9.16 -7.08
C GLU A 130 -12.96 -8.53 -6.51
N ALA A 131 -13.09 -7.85 -5.37
CA ALA A 131 -11.95 -7.31 -4.63
C ALA A 131 -12.02 -7.79 -3.18
N ILE A 132 -11.16 -8.75 -2.85
CA ILE A 132 -11.13 -9.38 -1.54
C ILE A 132 -10.06 -8.68 -0.69
N PRO A 133 -10.41 -8.07 0.46
CA PRO A 133 -9.42 -7.47 1.32
C PRO A 133 -8.46 -8.54 1.85
N ARG A 134 -7.17 -8.30 1.69
CA ARG A 134 -6.10 -9.13 2.24
C ARG A 134 -5.29 -8.27 3.21
N ILE A 135 -4.90 -8.86 4.34
CA ILE A 135 -4.00 -8.18 5.28
C ILE A 135 -2.66 -8.01 4.57
N ALA A 136 -2.23 -6.77 4.40
CA ALA A 136 -0.85 -6.48 4.02
C ALA A 136 0.02 -6.81 5.24
N ILE A 137 0.68 -7.96 5.21
CA ILE A 137 1.72 -8.30 6.17
C ILE A 137 3.03 -7.88 5.50
N ASP A 138 3.67 -6.83 6.04
CA ASP A 138 5.07 -6.49 5.75
C ASP A 138 6.00 -7.51 6.42
#